data_AF-A0A1I7M4A3-F1
#
_entry.id   AF-A0A1I7M4A3-F1
#
_cell.length_a   1.000
_cell.length_b   1.000
_cell.length_c   1.000
_cell.angle_alpha   90.00
_cell.angle_beta   90.00
_cell.angle_gamma   90.00
#
_symmetry.space_group_name_H-M   'P 1'
#
loop_
_entity.id
_entity.type
_entity.pdbx_description
1 polymer ?
#
loop_
_entity_poly.entity_id
_entity_poly.type
_entity_poly.pdbx_seq_one_letter_code
_entity_poly.pdbx_strand_id
1 'polypeptide(L)'
;MALPPTLLLGPPGTGKSRFARRLGEVLGLAVTVYGCAGVSDSSFIGTSRQWSTGRACVPLQAIRRAEAASVPVVLDELSRAGTRRDNGLLTDGILALTEGDTARAYHDPYLECAVDLSAVSYIATANTRAGLDPALLSRFRVLEMGPRTLASLPALTRAIFVDLRVERGLDDTWLPGPDPEEEGVLAAHWRDGSVRTLRQLVEGIVAARDALATRM
;
A
#
# COMPACT_ATOMS: atom_id res chain seq x y z
N MET A 1 11.88 14.52 5.07
CA MET A 1 11.13 15.09 3.92
C MET A 1 9.89 14.25 3.74
N ALA A 2 8.69 14.83 3.82
CA ALA A 2 7.44 14.08 3.61
C ALA A 2 7.04 14.09 2.12
N LEU A 3 6.48 12.99 1.64
CA LEU A 3 5.86 12.93 0.32
C LEU A 3 4.52 13.70 0.34
N PRO A 4 4.14 14.38 -0.76
CA PRO A 4 2.79 14.94 -0.88
C PRO A 4 1.74 13.84 -0.64
N PRO A 5 0.68 14.11 0.15
CA PRO A 5 -0.39 13.15 0.35
C PRO A 5 -0.91 12.66 -1.00
N THR A 6 -0.86 11.35 -1.23
CA THR A 6 -1.14 10.74 -2.53
C THR A 6 -2.25 9.70 -2.44
N LEU A 7 -3.26 9.80 -3.30
CA LEU A 7 -4.34 8.83 -3.43
C LEU A 7 -4.14 7.97 -4.68
N LEU A 8 -3.90 6.68 -4.49
CA LEU A 8 -3.91 5.68 -5.56
C LEU A 8 -5.37 5.27 -5.82
N LEU A 9 -5.89 5.60 -7.00
CA LEU A 9 -7.28 5.38 -7.37
C LEU A 9 -7.38 4.41 -8.54
N GLY A 10 -8.18 3.36 -8.44
CA GLY A 10 -8.46 2.50 -9.59
C GLY A 10 -9.16 1.19 -9.22
N PRO A 11 -9.59 0.37 -10.18
CA PRO A 11 -10.33 -0.88 -9.92
C PRO A 11 -9.65 -1.84 -8.93
N PRO A 12 -10.38 -2.75 -8.28
CA PRO A 12 -9.78 -3.81 -7.49
C PRO A 12 -8.79 -4.64 -8.33
N GLY A 13 -7.70 -5.12 -7.72
CA GLY A 13 -6.69 -5.93 -8.41
C GLY A 13 -5.62 -5.16 -9.21
N THR A 14 -5.71 -3.83 -9.33
CA THR A 14 -4.68 -3.01 -10.00
C THR A 14 -3.35 -2.89 -9.24
N GLY A 15 -3.28 -3.41 -8.01
CA GLY A 15 -2.04 -3.48 -7.23
C GLY A 15 -1.72 -2.24 -6.39
N LYS A 16 -2.69 -1.34 -6.15
CA LYS A 16 -2.54 -0.13 -5.33
C LYS A 16 -1.85 -0.38 -3.99
N SER A 17 -2.37 -1.33 -3.20
CA SER A 17 -1.82 -1.62 -1.86
C SER A 17 -0.45 -2.30 -1.92
N ARG A 18 -0.11 -3.00 -3.01
CA ARG A 18 1.26 -3.52 -3.24
C ARG A 18 2.18 -2.36 -3.58
N PHE A 19 1.77 -1.48 -4.49
CA PHE A 19 2.56 -0.31 -4.89
C PHE A 19 2.87 0.59 -3.69
N ALA A 20 1.87 0.90 -2.86
CA ALA A 20 2.05 1.74 -1.67
C ALA A 20 3.08 1.15 -0.69
N ARG A 21 3.02 -0.16 -0.42
CA ARG A 21 4.00 -0.88 0.42
C ARG A 21 5.39 -0.89 -0.21
N ARG A 22 5.46 -1.28 -1.49
CA ARG A 22 6.73 -1.38 -2.22
C ARG A 22 7.44 -0.04 -2.35
N LEU A 23 6.70 1.06 -2.43
CA LEU A 23 7.28 2.40 -2.46
C LEU A 23 8.10 2.67 -1.19
N GLY A 24 7.56 2.37 -0.01
CA GLY A 24 8.31 2.53 1.24
C GLY A 24 9.51 1.58 1.33
N GLU A 25 9.36 0.32 0.91
CA GLU A 25 10.47 -0.64 0.85
C GLU A 25 11.62 -0.15 -0.03
N VAL A 26 11.33 0.36 -1.24
CA VAL A 26 12.35 0.89 -2.16
C VAL A 26 13.02 2.15 -1.59
N LEU A 27 12.29 2.94 -0.80
CA LEU A 27 12.84 4.10 -0.10
C LEU A 27 13.60 3.73 1.18
N GLY A 28 13.62 2.45 1.58
CA GLY A 28 14.24 2.00 2.83
C GLY A 28 13.50 2.47 4.08
N LEU A 29 12.19 2.76 3.98
CA LEU A 29 11.37 3.28 5.07
C LEU A 29 10.43 2.19 5.61
N ALA A 30 10.28 2.15 6.94
CA ALA A 30 9.34 1.24 7.60
C ALA A 30 7.89 1.68 7.32
N VAL A 31 7.14 0.85 6.60
CA VAL A 31 5.76 1.13 6.22
C VAL A 31 4.78 0.67 7.28
N THR A 32 3.88 1.56 7.70
CA THR A 32 2.70 1.18 8.50
C THR A 32 1.46 1.18 7.61
N VAL A 33 0.72 0.07 7.59
CA VAL A 33 -0.55 -0.05 6.86
C VAL A 33 -1.71 0.06 7.85
N TYR A 34 -2.64 0.96 7.57
CA TYR A 34 -3.87 1.16 8.30
C TYR A 34 -5.06 0.88 7.37
N GLY A 35 -5.89 -0.10 7.71
CA GLY A 35 -7.12 -0.38 6.96
C GLY A 35 -8.21 0.60 7.38
N CYS A 36 -8.74 1.38 6.44
CA CYS A 36 -9.83 2.33 6.69
C CYS A 36 -11.23 1.67 6.59
N ALA A 37 -11.31 0.44 6.08
CA ALA A 37 -12.56 -0.29 5.95
C ALA A 37 -13.07 -0.81 7.31
N GLY A 38 -14.33 -0.50 7.64
CA GLY A 38 -15.00 -1.05 8.83
C GLY A 38 -14.51 -0.48 10.17
N VAL A 39 -13.69 0.58 10.15
CA VAL A 39 -13.23 1.27 11.34
C VAL A 39 -14.35 2.16 11.87
N SER A 40 -14.84 1.86 13.07
CA SER A 40 -15.76 2.69 13.84
C SER A 40 -15.09 3.40 15.01
N ASP A 41 -13.77 3.23 15.18
CA ASP A 41 -13.03 3.80 16.30
C ASP A 41 -12.13 4.97 15.89
N SER A 42 -11.89 5.89 16.82
CA SER A 42 -10.99 7.03 16.66
C SER A 42 -9.51 6.61 16.72
N SER A 43 -9.21 5.34 16.54
CA SER A 43 -7.92 4.78 16.91
C SER A 43 -6.78 5.23 16.00
N PHE A 44 -7.10 5.69 14.78
CA PHE A 44 -6.16 6.33 13.86
C PHE A 44 -5.60 7.65 14.43
N ILE A 45 -6.49 8.50 14.95
CA ILE A 45 -6.19 9.81 15.54
C ILE A 45 -5.78 9.74 17.02
N GLY A 46 -5.75 8.53 17.58
CA GLY A 46 -5.50 8.32 18.99
C GLY A 46 -6.78 8.41 19.83
N THR A 47 -6.71 7.86 21.02
CA THR A 47 -7.84 7.79 21.96
C THR A 47 -7.44 8.39 23.31
N SER A 48 -8.42 8.83 24.08
CA SER A 48 -8.16 9.44 25.38
C SER A 48 -7.34 8.52 26.29
N ARG A 49 -6.36 9.08 27.00
CA ARG A 49 -5.58 8.37 28.03
C ARG A 49 -6.44 7.77 29.15
N GLN A 50 -7.64 8.30 29.36
CA GLN A 50 -8.58 7.85 30.39
C GLN A 50 -9.29 6.54 30.01
N TRP A 51 -9.28 6.14 28.74
CA TRP A 51 -9.90 4.90 28.31
C TRP A 51 -8.99 3.72 28.63
N SER A 52 -9.57 2.60 29.08
CA SER A 52 -8.82 1.37 29.32
C SER A 52 -8.11 0.84 28.07
N THR A 53 -8.60 1.24 26.89
CA THR A 53 -8.03 0.96 25.56
C THR A 53 -7.32 2.18 24.95
N GLY A 54 -6.91 3.14 25.79
CA GLY A 54 -6.19 4.34 25.41
C GLY A 54 -4.95 4.03 24.59
N ARG A 55 -4.76 4.74 23.46
CA ARG A 55 -3.60 4.60 22.58
C ARG A 55 -3.29 5.90 21.85
N ALA A 56 -2.00 6.16 21.67
CA ALA A 56 -1.50 7.22 20.78
C ALA A 56 -2.00 7.02 19.34
N CYS A 57 -2.01 8.10 18.56
CA CYS A 57 -2.33 8.07 17.14
C CYS A 57 -1.40 7.13 16.36
N VAL A 58 -1.92 6.57 15.26
CA VAL A 58 -1.19 5.60 14.44
C VAL A 58 0.10 6.17 13.84
N PRO A 59 0.14 7.41 13.30
CA PRO A 59 1.38 8.01 12.80
C PRO A 59 2.49 8.08 13.85
N LEU A 60 2.15 8.46 15.09
CA LEU A 60 3.12 8.52 16.18
C LEU A 60 3.62 7.11 16.58
N GLN A 61 2.73 6.13 16.60
CA GLN A 61 3.14 4.74 16.81
C GLN A 61 4.06 4.23 15.69
N ALA A 62 3.83 4.64 14.44
CA ALA A 62 4.67 4.30 13.30
C ALA A 62 6.09 4.88 13.46
N ILE A 63 6.19 6.17 13.83
CA ILE A 63 7.46 6.84 14.15
C ILE A 63 8.20 6.07 15.25
N ARG A 64 7.50 5.74 16.35
CA ARG A 64 8.10 5.03 17.48
C ARG A 64 8.64 3.65 17.09
N ARG A 65 7.90 2.91 16.26
CA ARG A 65 8.31 1.56 15.80
C ARG A 65 9.47 1.61 14.81
N ALA A 66 9.53 2.65 13.97
CA ALA A 66 10.55 2.82 12.96
C ALA A 66 11.83 3.49 13.49
N GLU A 67 11.77 4.06 14.71
CA GLU A 67 12.81 4.92 15.27
C GLU A 67 13.22 6.06 14.31
N ALA A 68 12.25 6.55 13.53
CA ALA A 68 12.46 7.52 12.47
C ALA A 68 11.28 8.49 12.37
N ALA A 69 11.55 9.78 12.22
CA ALA A 69 10.51 10.79 12.07
C ALA A 69 9.79 10.70 10.71
N SER A 70 10.50 10.28 9.66
CA SER A 70 9.94 10.18 8.31
C SER A 70 9.48 8.76 8.03
N VAL A 71 8.17 8.53 8.16
CA VAL A 71 7.56 7.22 7.94
C VAL A 71 6.39 7.31 6.96
N PRO A 72 6.24 6.35 6.04
CA PRO A 72 5.05 6.22 5.23
C PRO A 72 3.94 5.48 5.99
N VAL A 73 2.77 6.10 6.04
CA VAL A 73 1.51 5.52 6.53
C VAL A 73 0.59 5.29 5.33
N VAL A 74 0.25 4.03 5.09
CA VAL A 74 -0.66 3.62 4.02
C VAL A 74 -2.09 3.55 4.56
N LEU A 75 -3.00 4.32 3.99
CA LEU A 75 -4.43 4.33 4.30
C LEU A 75 -5.18 3.46 3.28
N ASP A 76 -5.37 2.18 3.60
CA ASP A 76 -5.92 1.21 2.66
C ASP A 76 -7.46 1.22 2.66
N GLU A 77 -8.07 1.22 1.47
CA GLU A 77 -9.53 1.25 1.26
C GLU A 77 -10.27 2.49 1.82
N LEU A 78 -9.71 3.69 1.62
CA LEU A 78 -10.26 4.96 2.13
C LEU A 78 -11.71 5.23 1.67
N SER A 79 -12.13 4.77 0.49
CA SER A 79 -13.50 4.99 -0.03
C SER A 79 -14.60 4.34 0.81
N ARG A 80 -14.27 3.34 1.65
CA ARG A 80 -15.26 2.71 2.54
C ARG A 80 -15.50 3.50 3.84
N ALA A 81 -14.75 4.58 4.08
CA ALA A 81 -14.97 5.47 5.21
C ALA A 81 -16.24 6.33 5.08
N GLY A 82 -16.95 6.39 3.95
CA GLY A 82 -18.10 7.30 3.78
C GLY A 82 -19.48 6.82 4.27
N THR A 83 -19.63 5.59 4.78
CA THR A 83 -20.98 4.96 4.91
C THR A 83 -21.59 4.87 6.33
N ARG A 84 -20.94 5.37 7.39
CA ARG A 84 -21.51 5.38 8.76
C ARG A 84 -21.23 6.70 9.50
N ARG A 85 -22.12 7.06 10.45
CA ARG A 85 -22.11 8.34 11.21
C ARG A 85 -20.82 8.59 12.00
N ASP A 86 -20.11 7.53 12.37
CA ASP A 86 -18.93 7.59 13.24
C ASP A 86 -17.63 7.87 12.45
N ASN A 87 -17.71 7.87 11.12
CA ASN A 87 -16.55 8.00 10.24
C ASN A 87 -16.11 9.45 9.99
N GLY A 88 -16.90 10.45 10.40
CA GLY A 88 -16.50 11.85 10.36
C GLY A 88 -15.19 12.09 11.12
N LEU A 89 -15.02 11.41 12.26
CA LEU A 89 -13.80 11.51 13.09
C LEU A 89 -12.54 11.01 12.36
N LEU A 90 -12.64 9.97 11.53
CA LEU A 90 -11.49 9.47 10.77
C LEU A 90 -11.13 10.43 9.64
N THR A 91 -12.14 10.90 8.89
CA THR A 91 -11.96 11.85 7.80
C THR A 91 -11.35 13.17 8.30
N ASP A 92 -11.94 13.76 9.34
CA ASP A 92 -11.45 15.01 9.96
C ASP A 92 -10.04 14.83 10.51
N GLY A 93 -9.78 13.68 11.09
CA GLY A 93 -8.46 13.26 11.53
C GLY A 93 -7.41 13.25 10.42
N ILE A 94 -7.72 12.60 9.30
CA ILE A 94 -6.84 12.54 8.14
C ILE A 94 -6.65 13.94 7.54
N LEU A 95 -7.69 14.77 7.50
CA LEU A 95 -7.59 16.17 7.05
C LEU A 95 -6.59 16.96 7.90
N ALA A 96 -6.70 16.87 9.22
CA ALA A 96 -5.79 17.53 10.16
C ALA A 96 -4.34 17.02 9.99
N LEU A 97 -4.16 15.72 9.83
CA LEU A 97 -2.85 15.08 9.72
C LEU A 97 -2.17 15.30 8.34
N THR A 98 -2.95 15.57 7.29
CA THR A 98 -2.43 15.87 5.95
C THR A 98 -2.19 17.37 5.71
N GLU A 99 -2.61 18.22 6.64
CA GLU A 99 -2.38 19.66 6.61
C GLU A 99 -1.06 20.01 7.30
N GLY A 100 -0.12 20.59 6.55
CA GLY A 100 1.26 20.79 7.04
C GLY A 100 1.37 21.55 8.38
N ASP A 101 0.61 22.64 8.55
CA ASP A 101 0.68 23.43 9.78
C ASP A 101 0.00 22.73 10.97
N THR A 102 -1.15 22.10 10.75
CA THR A 102 -1.83 21.31 11.78
C THR A 102 -1.00 20.08 12.18
N ALA A 103 -0.34 19.42 11.22
CA ALA A 103 0.50 18.25 11.48
C ALA A 103 1.76 18.57 12.30
N ARG A 104 2.31 19.79 12.20
CA ARG A 104 3.50 20.21 12.99
C ARG A 104 3.25 20.31 14.49
N ALA A 105 2.00 20.54 14.89
CA ALA A 105 1.60 20.71 16.28
C ALA A 105 0.35 19.90 16.60
N TYR A 106 0.30 18.65 16.11
CA TYR A 106 -0.84 17.78 16.30
C TYR A 106 -0.98 17.39 17.78
N HIS A 107 -2.11 17.68 18.40
CA HIS A 107 -2.35 17.31 19.80
C HIS A 107 -2.83 15.86 19.90
N ASP A 108 -1.96 14.96 20.38
CA ASP A 108 -2.30 13.54 20.56
C ASP A 108 -3.18 13.35 21.81
N PRO A 109 -4.39 12.78 21.70
CA PRO A 109 -5.32 12.63 22.84
C PRO A 109 -4.84 11.69 23.94
N TYR A 110 -3.88 10.82 23.63
CA TYR A 110 -3.33 9.85 24.58
C TYR A 110 -2.12 10.41 25.32
N LEU A 111 -1.23 11.10 24.61
CA LEU A 111 -0.08 11.77 25.24
C LEU A 111 -0.47 13.08 25.93
N GLU A 112 -1.61 13.67 25.58
CA GLU A 112 -2.08 14.95 26.11
C GLU A 112 -1.05 16.08 25.85
N CYS A 113 -0.35 16.00 24.71
CA CYS A 113 0.65 16.97 24.28
C CYS A 113 0.72 17.09 22.75
N ALA A 114 1.33 18.18 22.27
CA ALA A 114 1.59 18.39 20.85
C ALA A 114 2.77 17.55 20.36
N VAL A 115 2.62 16.94 19.19
CA VAL A 115 3.65 16.18 18.49
C VAL A 115 3.79 16.67 17.05
N ASP A 116 5.01 16.67 16.54
CA ASP A 116 5.29 17.01 15.14
C ASP A 116 5.18 15.75 14.26
N LEU A 117 4.13 15.71 13.45
CA LEU A 117 3.84 14.65 12.47
C LEU A 117 4.05 15.12 11.02
N SER A 118 4.63 16.30 10.82
CA SER A 118 4.80 16.89 9.48
C SER A 118 5.76 16.13 8.56
N ALA A 119 6.59 15.25 9.13
CA ALA A 119 7.50 14.37 8.38
C ALA A 119 6.84 13.04 7.91
N VAL A 120 5.61 12.75 8.37
CA VAL A 120 4.87 11.55 8.00
C VAL A 120 4.33 11.68 6.57
N SER A 121 4.50 10.63 5.78
CA SER A 121 4.01 10.57 4.40
C SER A 121 2.73 9.74 4.33
N TYR A 122 1.67 10.28 3.75
CA TYR A 122 0.37 9.59 3.66
C TYR A 122 0.10 9.10 2.23
N ILE A 123 -0.10 7.78 2.10
CA ILE A 123 -0.44 7.14 0.81
C ILE A 123 -1.78 6.42 0.97
N ALA A 124 -2.83 6.94 0.37
CA ALA A 124 -4.16 6.34 0.42
C ALA A 124 -4.43 5.44 -0.79
N THR A 125 -5.28 4.44 -0.61
CA THR A 125 -5.83 3.63 -1.72
C THR A 125 -7.36 3.73 -1.73
N ALA A 126 -7.93 3.81 -2.93
CA ALA A 126 -9.39 3.73 -3.13
C ALA A 126 -9.72 3.00 -4.43
N ASN A 127 -10.86 2.30 -4.44
CA ASN A 127 -11.32 1.62 -5.64
C ASN A 127 -12.12 2.55 -6.56
N THR A 128 -12.81 3.52 -5.98
CA THR A 128 -13.66 4.49 -6.68
C THR A 128 -13.63 5.81 -5.91
N ARG A 129 -13.94 6.90 -6.61
CA ARG A 129 -14.18 8.21 -5.99
C ARG A 129 -15.51 8.24 -5.24
N ALA A 130 -16.44 7.36 -5.59
CA ALA A 130 -17.75 7.28 -4.95
C ALA A 130 -17.59 7.00 -3.44
N GLY A 131 -18.18 7.87 -2.62
CA GLY A 131 -18.13 7.75 -1.16
C GLY A 131 -16.91 8.39 -0.49
N LEU A 132 -15.98 9.00 -1.25
CA LEU A 132 -14.92 9.83 -0.68
C LEU A 132 -15.41 11.26 -0.43
N ASP A 133 -14.98 11.83 0.70
CA ASP A 133 -15.22 13.22 1.03
C ASP A 133 -14.48 14.16 0.05
N PRO A 134 -15.17 15.14 -0.58
CA PRO A 134 -14.53 16.15 -1.43
C PRO A 134 -13.40 16.93 -0.72
N ALA A 135 -13.54 17.21 0.57
CA ALA A 135 -12.51 17.88 1.36
C ALA A 135 -11.25 17.03 1.43
N LEU A 136 -11.38 15.71 1.66
CA LEU A 136 -10.24 14.79 1.61
C LEU A 136 -9.62 14.79 0.22
N LEU A 137 -10.42 14.62 -0.83
CA LEU A 137 -9.92 14.60 -2.21
C LEU A 137 -9.10 15.85 -2.56
N SER A 138 -9.46 17.02 -2.04
CA SER A 138 -8.72 18.27 -2.25
C SER A 138 -7.31 18.28 -1.65
N ARG A 139 -7.05 17.46 -0.62
CA ARG A 139 -5.75 17.34 0.05
C ARG A 139 -4.84 16.29 -0.58
N PHE A 140 -5.37 15.39 -1.40
CA PHE A 140 -4.61 14.32 -2.02
C PHE A 140 -4.29 14.62 -3.49
N ARG A 141 -3.02 14.41 -3.87
CA ARG A 141 -2.66 14.20 -5.27
C ARG A 141 -3.24 12.87 -5.73
N VAL A 142 -4.19 12.91 -6.66
CA VAL A 142 -4.81 11.68 -7.21
C VAL A 142 -3.94 11.10 -8.31
N LEU A 143 -3.56 9.83 -8.17
CA LEU A 143 -2.90 9.02 -9.19
C LEU A 143 -3.83 7.89 -9.62
N GLU A 144 -4.25 7.93 -10.88
CA GLU A 144 -5.12 6.90 -11.44
C GLU A 144 -4.30 5.66 -11.86
N MET A 145 -4.66 4.52 -11.30
CA MET A 145 -4.12 3.21 -11.63
C MET A 145 -5.10 2.50 -12.56
N GLY A 146 -4.78 2.54 -13.86
CA GLY A 146 -5.54 1.87 -14.89
C GLY A 146 -5.56 0.34 -14.74
N PRO A 147 -6.43 -0.35 -15.49
CA PRO A 147 -6.42 -1.80 -15.57
C PRO A 147 -5.08 -2.30 -16.09
N ARG A 148 -4.71 -3.52 -15.70
CA ARG A 148 -3.52 -4.17 -16.21
C ARG A 148 -3.75 -4.58 -17.66
N THR A 149 -2.83 -4.21 -18.53
CA THR A 149 -2.86 -4.55 -19.95
C THR A 149 -1.72 -5.49 -20.29
N LEU A 150 -1.71 -6.07 -21.49
CA LEU A 150 -0.57 -6.84 -21.99
C LEU A 150 0.74 -6.03 -21.97
N ALA A 151 0.68 -4.70 -22.10
CA ALA A 151 1.85 -3.84 -21.95
C ALA A 151 2.46 -3.87 -20.53
N SER A 152 1.67 -4.27 -19.53
CA SER A 152 2.15 -4.46 -18.14
C SER A 152 2.82 -5.82 -17.92
N LEU A 153 2.65 -6.78 -18.85
CA LEU A 153 3.10 -8.16 -18.68
C LEU A 153 4.60 -8.25 -18.39
N PRO A 154 5.52 -7.62 -19.17
CA PRO A 154 6.95 -7.79 -18.94
C PRO A 154 7.39 -7.32 -17.54
N ALA A 155 6.87 -6.17 -17.11
CA ALA A 155 7.17 -5.61 -15.79
C ALA A 155 6.62 -6.49 -14.66
N LEU A 156 5.43 -7.07 -14.84
CA LEU A 156 4.81 -7.94 -13.84
C LEU A 156 5.52 -9.29 -13.76
N THR A 157 5.82 -9.91 -14.90
CA THR A 157 6.56 -11.16 -14.97
C THR A 157 7.91 -11.01 -14.28
N ARG A 158 8.67 -9.95 -14.61
CA ARG A 158 9.95 -9.66 -13.95
C ARG A 158 9.80 -9.52 -12.44
N ALA A 159 8.77 -8.79 -11.98
CA ALA A 159 8.52 -8.63 -10.55
C ALA A 159 8.21 -9.98 -9.87
N ILE A 160 7.44 -10.86 -10.51
CA ILE A 160 7.11 -12.19 -9.99
C ILE A 160 8.37 -13.08 -9.91
N PHE A 161 9.24 -13.04 -10.93
CA PHE A 161 10.51 -13.78 -10.87
C PHE A 161 11.40 -13.30 -9.72
N VAL A 162 11.47 -11.98 -9.48
CA VAL A 162 12.19 -11.42 -8.32
C VAL A 162 11.57 -11.91 -7.00
N ASP A 163 10.23 -11.87 -6.89
CA ASP A 163 9.55 -12.35 -5.68
C ASP A 163 9.83 -13.86 -5.45
N LEU A 164 9.77 -14.69 -6.49
CA LEU A 164 10.06 -16.13 -6.40
C LEU A 164 11.52 -16.43 -6.02
N ARG A 165 12.48 -15.65 -6.51
CA ARG A 165 13.90 -15.76 -6.13
C ARG A 165 14.07 -15.56 -4.63
N VAL A 166 13.48 -14.48 -4.11
CA VAL A 166 13.53 -14.18 -2.67
C VAL A 166 12.85 -15.28 -1.86
N GLU A 167 11.66 -15.71 -2.26
CA GLU A 167 10.91 -16.77 -1.56
C GLU A 167 11.65 -18.11 -1.53
N ARG A 168 12.40 -18.44 -2.59
CA ARG A 168 13.17 -19.70 -2.71
C ARG A 168 14.63 -19.58 -2.26
N GLY A 169 15.12 -18.39 -1.92
CA GLY A 169 16.53 -18.15 -1.61
C GLY A 169 17.46 -18.37 -2.81
N LEU A 170 16.98 -18.12 -4.02
CA LEU A 170 17.72 -18.30 -5.28
C LEU A 170 18.18 -16.95 -5.85
N ASP A 171 19.24 -16.99 -6.66
CA ASP A 171 19.69 -15.84 -7.45
C ASP A 171 19.32 -16.01 -8.94
N ASP A 172 19.69 -15.00 -9.72
CA ASP A 172 19.42 -14.90 -11.16
C ASP A 172 20.07 -16.03 -11.98
N THR A 173 21.11 -16.67 -11.45
CA THR A 173 21.80 -17.82 -12.06
C THR A 173 20.96 -19.09 -11.92
N TRP A 174 20.39 -19.29 -10.74
CA TRP A 174 19.58 -20.47 -10.43
C TRP A 174 18.13 -20.35 -10.93
N LEU A 175 17.61 -19.13 -11.00
CA LEU A 175 16.29 -18.85 -11.55
C LEU A 175 16.37 -17.67 -12.54
N PRO A 176 16.88 -17.90 -13.76
CA PRO A 176 16.91 -16.85 -14.79
C PRO A 176 15.49 -16.42 -15.14
N GLY A 177 15.37 -15.21 -15.70
CA GLY A 177 14.09 -14.67 -16.17
C GLY A 177 13.46 -15.54 -17.26
N PRO A 178 12.24 -15.20 -17.71
CA PRO A 178 11.58 -15.94 -18.77
C PRO A 178 12.38 -15.79 -20.08
N ASP A 179 12.41 -16.86 -20.88
CA ASP A 179 12.92 -16.79 -22.25
C ASP A 179 11.83 -16.31 -23.23
N PRO A 180 12.15 -16.03 -24.51
CA PRO A 180 11.17 -15.53 -25.47
C PRO A 180 9.98 -16.48 -25.74
N GLU A 181 10.18 -17.79 -25.62
CA GLU A 181 9.11 -18.77 -25.81
C GLU A 181 8.14 -18.75 -24.63
N GLU A 182 8.67 -18.72 -23.42
CA GLU A 182 7.91 -18.57 -22.18
C GLU A 182 7.18 -17.23 -22.11
N GLU A 183 7.81 -16.12 -22.53
CA GLU A 183 7.12 -14.82 -22.67
C GLU A 183 5.94 -14.92 -23.62
N GLY A 184 6.09 -15.64 -24.74
CA GLY A 184 5.00 -15.94 -25.67
C GLY A 184 3.87 -16.75 -25.03
N VAL A 185 4.20 -17.78 -24.26
CA VAL A 185 3.21 -18.59 -23.50
C VAL A 185 2.48 -17.72 -22.49
N LEU A 186 3.19 -16.90 -21.72
CA LEU A 186 2.60 -15.98 -20.74
C LEU A 186 1.64 -15.00 -21.42
N ALA A 187 2.05 -14.40 -22.54
CA ALA A 187 1.20 -13.45 -23.29
C ALA A 187 -0.05 -14.12 -23.88
N ALA A 188 0.06 -15.36 -24.35
CA ALA A 188 -1.06 -16.09 -24.91
C ALA A 188 -2.13 -16.50 -23.87
N HIS A 189 -1.69 -16.79 -22.63
CA HIS A 189 -2.53 -17.33 -21.56
C HIS A 189 -2.97 -16.30 -20.51
N TRP A 190 -2.24 -15.19 -20.35
CA TRP A 190 -2.60 -14.12 -19.42
C TRP A 190 -3.51 -13.07 -20.08
N ARG A 191 -4.83 -13.29 -20.01
CA ARG A 191 -5.84 -12.44 -20.68
C ARG A 191 -6.69 -11.58 -19.75
N ASP A 192 -6.78 -11.95 -18.48
CA ASP A 192 -7.67 -11.35 -17.49
C ASP A 192 -7.05 -10.17 -16.72
N GLY A 193 -5.76 -9.89 -16.94
CA GLY A 193 -5.02 -8.87 -16.20
C GLY A 193 -4.73 -9.26 -14.74
N SER A 194 -5.05 -10.47 -14.29
CA SER A 194 -4.92 -10.90 -12.91
C SER A 194 -3.48 -11.25 -12.55
N VAL A 195 -2.90 -10.59 -11.55
CA VAL A 195 -1.54 -10.91 -11.06
C VAL A 195 -1.49 -12.32 -10.47
N ARG A 196 -2.58 -12.79 -9.87
CA ARG A 196 -2.65 -14.15 -9.32
C ARG A 196 -2.55 -15.18 -10.43
N THR A 197 -3.32 -14.98 -11.51
CA THR A 197 -3.29 -15.86 -12.68
C THR A 197 -1.90 -15.84 -13.31
N LEU A 198 -1.29 -14.66 -13.47
CA LEU A 198 0.07 -14.54 -13.97
C LEU A 198 1.09 -15.26 -13.09
N ARG A 199 1.01 -15.11 -11.77
CA ARG A 199 1.90 -15.78 -10.83
C ARG A 199 1.80 -17.31 -10.93
N GLN A 200 0.58 -17.84 -11.05
CA GLN A 200 0.36 -19.28 -11.25
C GLN A 200 0.97 -19.79 -12.56
N LEU A 201 0.83 -19.02 -13.65
CA LEU A 201 1.46 -19.34 -14.93
C LEU A 201 2.98 -19.36 -14.82
N VAL A 202 3.57 -18.34 -14.18
CA VAL A 202 5.03 -18.28 -13.95
C VAL A 202 5.51 -19.44 -13.09
N GLU A 203 4.82 -19.74 -11.98
CA GLU A 203 5.15 -20.89 -11.13
C GLU A 203 5.08 -22.22 -11.89
N GLY A 204 4.11 -22.38 -12.79
CA GLY A 204 3.99 -23.54 -13.68
C GLY A 204 5.17 -23.68 -14.65
N ILE A 205 5.62 -22.56 -15.24
CA ILE A 205 6.81 -22.53 -16.11
C ILE A 205 8.05 -22.94 -15.32
N VAL A 206 8.25 -22.36 -14.13
CA VAL A 206 9.40 -22.70 -13.27
C VAL A 206 9.38 -24.17 -12.87
N ALA A 207 8.22 -24.72 -12.48
CA ALA A 207 8.10 -26.14 -12.16
C ALA A 207 8.41 -27.06 -13.36
N ALA A 208 8.03 -26.65 -14.57
CA ALA A 208 8.35 -27.41 -15.79
C ALA A 208 9.86 -27.41 -16.07
N ARG A 209 10.56 -26.28 -15.86
CA ARG A 209 12.03 -26.19 -15.95
C ARG A 209 12.69 -27.17 -14.98
N ASP A 210 12.29 -27.14 -13.72
CA ASP A 210 12.85 -27.99 -12.66
C ASP A 210 12.67 -29.49 -12.99
N ALA A 211 11.50 -29.86 -13.54
CA ALA A 211 11.21 -31.24 -13.94
C ALA A 211 12.04 -31.71 -15.15
N LEU A 212 12.36 -30.82 -16.10
CA LEU A 212 13.21 -31.13 -17.24
C LEU A 212 14.69 -31.25 -16.81
N ALA A 213 15.15 -30.37 -15.93
CA ALA A 213 16.51 -30.40 -15.41
C ALA A 213 16.81 -31.68 -14.60
N THR A 214 15.81 -32.24 -13.91
CA THR A 214 15.96 -33.49 -13.14
C THR A 214 16.03 -34.75 -14.04
N ARG A 215 15.63 -34.65 -15.31
CA ARG A 215 15.62 -35.77 -16.26
C ARG A 215 16.88 -35.88 -17.12
N MET A 216 17.81 -34.93 -16.99
CA MET A 216 19.12 -34.91 -17.65
C MET A 216 20.20 -35.38 -16.69
#